data_AF-A0A427AIE8-F1
#
_entry.id   AF-A0A427AIE8-F1
#
_cell.length_a   1.000
_cell.length_b   1.000
_cell.length_c   1.000
_cell.angle_alpha   90.00
_cell.angle_beta   90.00
_cell.angle_gamma   90.00
#
_symmetry.space_group_name_H-M   'P 1'
#
loop_
_entity.id
_entity.type
_entity.pdbx_description
1 polymer ?
#
loop_
_entity_poly.entity_id
_entity_poly.type
_entity_poly.pdbx_seq_one_letter_code
_entity_poly.pdbx_strand_id
1 'polypeptide(L)'
;MLSFHNSKLQVPFFSQMDDQLLDAICEHLVSSLSTEGTYIVREGDPVTEMLFIIRGRLESSTTDGGRTGFFNSIALRPGDFCGEELLAWALLPKVTVNLPSSTRTVRALVEVEAFALRAEDLKSVANQFRRLHSRKLQHTFRLHSHHWRSWAACFIEAAWRRYKRRKMAKDLSTRESFNSQTDEQTAEETVLVEDEVNTYSMSTSQPKQNLGATILSSKFAATTRKGAQKIKLQKPEEPDFSADPYD
;
A
#
# COMPACT_ATOMS: atom_id res chain seq x y z
N MET A 1 -21.02 -32.60 -11.20
CA MET A 1 -19.66 -33.10 -10.91
C MET A 1 -18.70 -32.96 -12.08
N LEU A 2 -19.00 -33.50 -13.28
CA LEU A 2 -18.11 -33.43 -14.46
C LEU A 2 -17.81 -32.00 -15.00
N SER A 3 -18.67 -31.02 -14.69
CA SER A 3 -18.48 -29.62 -15.07
C SER A 3 -17.47 -28.86 -14.18
N PHE A 4 -17.21 -29.34 -12.96
CA PHE A 4 -16.21 -28.76 -12.05
C PHE A 4 -14.80 -29.29 -12.35
N HIS A 5 -14.67 -30.58 -12.67
CA HIS A 5 -13.36 -31.18 -12.93
C HIS A 5 -12.75 -30.73 -14.28
N ASN A 6 -13.59 -30.45 -15.29
CA ASN A 6 -13.13 -29.88 -16.58
C ASN A 6 -12.84 -28.37 -16.54
N SER A 7 -13.24 -27.70 -15.46
CA SER A 7 -12.84 -26.34 -15.14
C SER A 7 -11.91 -26.41 -13.92
N LYS A 8 -10.63 -26.70 -14.13
CA LYS A 8 -9.60 -26.22 -13.19
C LYS A 8 -9.93 -24.75 -12.96
N LEU A 9 -10.53 -24.45 -11.80
CA LEU A 9 -11.15 -23.18 -11.49
C LEU A 9 -10.19 -22.08 -11.93
N GLN A 10 -10.64 -21.20 -12.83
CA GLN A 10 -9.83 -20.09 -13.36
C GLN A 10 -9.42 -19.06 -12.30
N VAL A 11 -9.61 -19.40 -11.02
CA VAL A 11 -9.01 -18.73 -9.88
C VAL A 11 -7.60 -19.30 -9.72
N PRO A 12 -6.54 -18.56 -10.11
CA PRO A 12 -5.15 -19.05 -10.06
C PRO A 12 -4.74 -19.54 -8.66
N PHE A 13 -5.49 -19.07 -7.65
CA PHE A 13 -5.49 -19.52 -6.28
C PHE A 13 -5.53 -21.05 -6.09
N PHE A 14 -6.44 -21.75 -6.78
CA PHE A 14 -6.65 -23.19 -6.55
C PHE A 14 -5.57 -24.08 -7.17
N SER A 15 -4.78 -23.57 -8.11
CA SER A 15 -3.77 -24.38 -8.82
C SER A 15 -2.56 -24.77 -7.96
N GLN A 16 -2.40 -24.16 -6.78
CA GLN A 16 -1.32 -24.48 -5.84
C GLN A 16 -1.74 -25.52 -4.78
N MET A 17 -3.02 -25.88 -4.74
CA MET A 17 -3.56 -26.91 -3.85
C MET A 17 -3.45 -28.29 -4.50
N ASP A 18 -3.39 -29.33 -3.68
CA ASP A 18 -3.55 -30.70 -4.14
C ASP A 18 -5.01 -31.10 -4.27
N ASP A 19 -5.24 -32.13 -5.06
CA ASP A 19 -6.58 -32.60 -5.43
C ASP A 19 -7.44 -32.93 -4.20
N GLN A 20 -6.88 -33.54 -3.15
CA GLN A 20 -7.63 -33.86 -1.92
C GLN A 20 -8.15 -32.61 -1.19
N LEU A 21 -7.33 -31.56 -1.08
CA LEU A 21 -7.74 -30.31 -0.47
C LEU A 21 -8.74 -29.56 -1.36
N LEU A 22 -8.52 -29.61 -2.68
CA LEU A 22 -9.44 -29.03 -3.65
C LEU A 22 -10.82 -29.67 -3.57
N ASP A 23 -10.88 -31.00 -3.55
CA ASP A 23 -12.11 -31.77 -3.46
C ASP A 23 -12.86 -31.45 -2.16
N ALA A 24 -12.15 -31.41 -1.02
CA ALA A 24 -12.74 -31.02 0.26
C ALA A 24 -13.33 -29.60 0.24
N ILE A 25 -12.69 -28.64 -0.42
CA ILE A 25 -13.26 -27.30 -0.60
C ILE A 25 -14.49 -27.37 -1.51
N CYS A 26 -14.40 -28.09 -2.63
CA CYS A 26 -15.49 -28.18 -3.61
C CYS A 26 -16.75 -28.82 -3.04
N GLU A 27 -16.63 -29.74 -2.09
CA GLU A 27 -17.76 -30.33 -1.36
C GLU A 27 -18.57 -29.31 -0.56
N HIS A 28 -17.93 -28.20 -0.13
CA HIS A 28 -18.56 -27.15 0.67
C HIS A 28 -18.93 -25.90 -0.13
N LEU A 29 -18.65 -25.87 -1.45
CA LEU A 29 -19.02 -24.74 -2.30
C LEU A 29 -20.51 -24.72 -2.59
N VAL A 30 -21.14 -23.57 -2.35
CA VAL A 30 -22.57 -23.34 -2.64
C VAL A 30 -22.69 -22.33 -3.77
N SER A 31 -23.64 -22.53 -4.69
CA SER A 31 -23.93 -21.55 -5.74
C SER A 31 -24.49 -20.26 -5.13
N SER A 32 -24.00 -19.11 -5.58
CA SER A 32 -24.44 -17.78 -5.17
C SER A 32 -24.73 -16.92 -6.40
N LEU A 33 -25.88 -16.24 -6.39
CA LEU A 33 -26.32 -15.35 -7.45
C LEU A 33 -26.54 -13.96 -6.88
N SER A 34 -25.94 -12.95 -7.49
CA SER A 34 -26.11 -11.54 -7.12
C SER A 34 -26.66 -10.76 -8.31
N THR A 35 -27.76 -10.04 -8.11
CA THR A 35 -28.31 -9.14 -9.13
C THR A 35 -27.52 -7.83 -9.20
N GLU A 36 -27.62 -7.14 -10.33
CA GLU A 36 -26.97 -5.84 -10.52
C GLU A 36 -27.33 -4.84 -9.41
N GLY A 37 -26.33 -4.09 -8.95
CA GLY A 37 -26.49 -3.07 -7.91
C GLY A 37 -26.46 -3.63 -6.47
N THR A 38 -26.52 -4.94 -6.29
CA THR A 38 -26.50 -5.57 -4.97
C THR A 38 -25.14 -5.34 -4.29
N TYR A 39 -25.19 -4.93 -3.03
CA TYR A 39 -24.01 -4.90 -2.17
C TYR A 39 -23.83 -6.28 -1.55
N ILE A 40 -22.69 -6.90 -1.85
CA ILE A 40 -22.33 -8.22 -1.33
C ILE A 40 -21.81 -8.08 0.09
N VAL A 41 -20.91 -7.12 0.30
CA VAL A 41 -20.34 -6.79 1.62
C VAL A 41 -19.95 -5.32 1.63
N ARG A 42 -20.03 -4.65 2.77
CA ARG A 42 -19.51 -3.30 2.95
C ARG A 42 -18.26 -3.31 3.81
N GLU A 43 -17.39 -2.33 3.57
CA GLU A 43 -16.21 -2.11 4.41
C GLU A 43 -16.66 -1.96 5.88
N GLY A 44 -16.08 -2.78 6.77
CA GLY A 44 -16.43 -2.88 8.19
C GLY A 44 -17.39 -4.01 8.56
N ASP A 45 -18.21 -4.50 7.63
CA ASP A 45 -19.16 -5.60 7.89
C ASP A 45 -18.40 -6.92 8.16
N PRO A 46 -18.94 -7.83 8.98
CA PRO A 46 -18.34 -9.14 9.18
C PRO A 46 -18.36 -9.95 7.89
N VAL A 47 -17.22 -10.55 7.53
CA VAL A 47 -17.11 -11.43 6.36
C VAL A 47 -17.62 -12.81 6.73
N THR A 48 -18.76 -13.20 6.18
CA THR A 48 -19.41 -14.50 6.46
C THR A 48 -19.04 -15.59 5.46
N GLU A 49 -18.67 -15.19 4.25
CA GLU A 49 -18.35 -16.09 3.15
C GLU A 49 -17.32 -15.50 2.20
N MET A 50 -16.56 -16.39 1.55
CA MET A 50 -15.63 -16.07 0.48
C MET A 50 -16.30 -16.42 -0.85
N LEU A 51 -16.28 -15.48 -1.81
CA LEU A 51 -16.93 -15.66 -3.11
C LEU A 51 -15.91 -15.82 -4.22
N PHE A 52 -16.10 -16.84 -5.05
CA PHE A 52 -15.33 -17.12 -6.26
C PHE A 52 -16.16 -16.80 -7.49
N ILE A 53 -15.74 -15.79 -8.26
CA ILE A 53 -16.54 -15.27 -9.37
C ILE A 53 -16.41 -16.18 -10.58
N ILE A 54 -17.53 -16.70 -11.07
CA ILE A 54 -17.59 -17.56 -12.25
C ILE A 54 -18.03 -16.75 -13.47
N ARG A 55 -19.03 -15.87 -13.29
CA ARG A 55 -19.52 -14.97 -14.36
C ARG A 55 -19.92 -13.62 -13.77
N GLY A 56 -19.94 -12.61 -14.63
CA GLY A 56 -20.32 -11.24 -14.27
C GLY A 56 -19.14 -10.35 -13.88
N ARG A 57 -19.42 -9.25 -13.18
CA ARG A 57 -18.41 -8.26 -12.76
C ARG A 57 -18.82 -7.61 -11.45
N LEU A 58 -17.87 -7.54 -10.52
CA LEU A 58 -18.02 -6.80 -9.27
C LEU A 58 -17.11 -5.57 -9.27
N GLU A 59 -17.48 -4.57 -8.50
CA GLU A 59 -16.64 -3.48 -8.07
C GLU A 59 -16.23 -3.72 -6.62
N SER A 60 -14.93 -3.62 -6.33
CA SER A 60 -14.40 -3.69 -4.98
C SER A 60 -13.69 -2.37 -4.67
N SER A 61 -14.20 -1.64 -3.69
CA SER A 61 -13.73 -0.30 -3.34
C SER A 61 -13.34 -0.22 -1.86
N THR A 62 -12.36 0.61 -1.52
CA THR A 62 -11.98 0.86 -0.13
C THR A 62 -11.60 2.32 0.07
N THR A 63 -11.91 2.80 1.27
CA THR A 63 -11.52 4.12 1.76
C THR A 63 -10.40 4.07 2.79
N ASP A 64 -9.78 2.90 3.03
CA ASP A 64 -8.75 2.70 4.07
C ASP A 64 -9.25 3.17 5.45
N GLY A 65 -10.48 2.77 5.81
CA GLY A 65 -11.12 3.18 7.06
C GLY A 65 -11.57 4.64 7.07
N GLY A 66 -12.08 5.16 5.95
CA GLY A 66 -12.59 6.53 5.84
C GLY A 66 -11.51 7.61 5.72
N ARG A 67 -10.31 7.24 5.29
CA ARG A 67 -9.19 8.16 5.12
C ARG A 67 -9.46 9.17 4.01
N THR A 68 -9.45 10.46 4.35
CA THR A 68 -9.66 11.55 3.39
C THR A 68 -8.65 11.51 2.25
N GLY A 69 -9.14 11.52 1.01
CA GLY A 69 -8.30 11.49 -0.20
C GLY A 69 -7.75 10.11 -0.56
N PHE A 70 -8.19 9.04 0.10
CA PHE A 70 -7.87 7.66 -0.28
C PHE A 70 -9.15 6.96 -0.78
N PHE A 71 -9.18 6.64 -2.06
CA PHE A 71 -10.22 5.82 -2.65
C PHE A 71 -9.56 4.88 -3.66
N ASN A 72 -9.66 3.57 -3.40
CA ASN A 72 -9.11 2.56 -4.29
C ASN A 72 -10.25 1.66 -4.75
N SER A 73 -10.64 1.78 -6.02
CA SER A 73 -11.62 0.93 -6.67
C SER A 73 -10.95 0.04 -7.71
N ILE A 74 -11.35 -1.23 -7.73
CA ILE A 74 -10.92 -2.24 -8.71
C ILE A 74 -12.14 -3.02 -9.19
N ALA A 75 -12.10 -3.49 -10.43
CA ALA A 75 -13.12 -4.39 -10.96
C ALA A 75 -12.68 -5.85 -10.78
N LEU A 76 -13.50 -6.66 -10.12
CA LEU A 76 -13.31 -8.11 -10.02
C LEU A 76 -14.03 -8.79 -11.20
N ARG A 77 -13.35 -9.73 -11.82
CA ARG A 77 -13.74 -10.43 -13.05
C ARG A 77 -13.89 -11.94 -12.79
N PRO A 78 -14.41 -12.71 -13.75
CA PRO A 78 -14.37 -14.17 -13.67
C PRO A 78 -12.95 -14.66 -13.37
N GLY A 79 -12.83 -15.54 -12.37
CA GLY A 79 -11.54 -16.01 -11.84
C GLY A 79 -11.00 -15.20 -10.66
N ASP A 80 -11.56 -14.03 -10.35
CA ASP A 80 -11.24 -13.29 -9.12
C ASP A 80 -12.11 -13.78 -7.95
N PHE A 81 -11.77 -13.34 -6.73
CA PHE A 81 -12.49 -13.67 -5.51
C PHE A 81 -12.53 -12.49 -4.54
N CYS A 82 -13.43 -12.53 -3.56
CA CYS A 82 -13.47 -11.61 -2.43
C CYS A 82 -13.77 -12.34 -1.12
N GLY A 83 -13.52 -11.67 0.02
CA GLY A 83 -13.64 -12.29 1.35
C GLY A 83 -12.36 -13.00 1.78
N GLU A 84 -11.20 -12.58 1.24
CA GLU A 84 -9.90 -13.17 1.54
C GLU A 84 -9.49 -13.04 3.01
N GLU A 85 -10.12 -12.14 3.76
CA GLU A 85 -9.92 -11.98 5.20
C GLU A 85 -10.18 -13.28 5.96
N LEU A 86 -11.13 -14.09 5.46
CA LEU A 86 -11.44 -15.40 6.03
C LEU A 86 -10.28 -16.40 5.95
N LEU A 87 -9.37 -16.25 4.99
CA LEU A 87 -8.23 -17.17 4.85
C LEU A 87 -7.24 -16.99 6.01
N ALA A 88 -6.92 -15.75 6.36
CA ALA A 88 -6.06 -15.47 7.50
C ALA A 88 -6.74 -15.91 8.80
N TRP A 89 -8.04 -15.61 8.96
CA TRP A 89 -8.83 -16.00 10.12
C TRP A 89 -8.95 -17.52 10.29
N ALA A 90 -9.18 -18.26 9.21
CA ALA A 90 -9.33 -19.70 9.25
C ALA A 90 -8.02 -20.40 9.65
N LEU A 91 -6.88 -19.83 9.25
CA LEU A 91 -5.55 -20.35 9.56
C LEU A 91 -5.10 -20.06 11.01
N LEU A 92 -5.77 -19.18 11.74
CA LEU A 92 -5.40 -18.90 13.13
C LEU A 92 -5.69 -20.12 14.04
N PRO A 93 -4.73 -20.55 14.88
CA PRO A 93 -4.89 -21.70 15.76
C PRO A 93 -5.85 -21.44 16.94
N LYS A 94 -6.09 -20.16 17.28
CA LYS A 94 -7.01 -19.77 18.36
C LYS A 94 -8.42 -19.62 17.82
N VAL A 95 -9.40 -20.08 18.62
CA VAL A 95 -10.83 -19.94 18.34
C VAL A 95 -11.25 -18.48 18.56
N THR A 96 -10.88 -17.59 17.64
CA THR A 96 -11.51 -16.28 17.54
C THR A 96 -12.93 -16.51 17.04
N VAL A 97 -13.90 -16.45 17.96
CA VAL A 97 -15.34 -16.62 17.66
C VAL A 97 -15.83 -15.56 16.68
N ASN A 98 -15.18 -14.40 16.68
CA ASN A 98 -15.58 -13.28 15.83
C ASN A 98 -15.03 -13.44 14.41
N LEU A 99 -15.90 -13.22 13.43
CA LEU A 99 -15.54 -13.12 12.03
C LEU A 99 -14.71 -11.85 11.79
N PRO A 100 -13.78 -11.87 10.82
CA PRO A 100 -13.02 -10.69 10.46
C PRO A 100 -13.94 -9.66 9.79
N SER A 101 -13.66 -8.37 10.01
CA SER A 101 -14.32 -7.29 9.28
C SER A 101 -13.78 -7.15 7.87
N SER A 102 -14.66 -6.85 6.91
CA SER A 102 -14.29 -6.64 5.53
C SER A 102 -13.46 -5.37 5.36
N THR A 103 -12.39 -5.45 4.57
CA THR A 103 -11.53 -4.31 4.27
C THR A 103 -12.03 -3.48 3.07
N ARG A 104 -13.03 -3.98 2.34
CA ARG A 104 -13.53 -3.40 1.10
C ARG A 104 -15.05 -3.51 0.98
N THR A 105 -15.66 -2.53 0.34
CA THR A 105 -17.05 -2.63 -0.12
C THR A 105 -17.09 -3.28 -1.49
N VAL A 106 -17.86 -4.37 -1.62
CA VAL A 106 -18.04 -5.12 -2.87
C VAL A 106 -19.48 -4.97 -3.36
N ARG A 107 -19.64 -4.53 -4.60
CA ARG A 107 -20.94 -4.30 -5.24
C ARG A 107 -21.00 -4.97 -6.62
N ALA A 108 -22.14 -5.56 -6.93
CA ALA A 108 -22.41 -6.10 -8.26
C ALA A 108 -22.63 -4.99 -9.29
N LEU A 109 -21.81 -5.00 -10.35
CA LEU A 109 -21.96 -4.07 -11.49
C LEU A 109 -22.91 -4.62 -12.56
N VAL A 110 -23.08 -5.93 -12.60
CA VAL A 110 -23.99 -6.70 -13.46
C VAL A 110 -24.45 -7.93 -12.68
N GLU A 111 -25.33 -8.75 -13.24
CA GLU A 111 -25.62 -10.06 -12.68
C GLU A 111 -24.35 -10.93 -12.56
N VAL A 112 -24.15 -11.52 -11.37
CA VAL A 112 -22.96 -12.28 -11.02
C VAL A 112 -23.35 -13.67 -10.55
N GLU A 113 -22.73 -14.67 -11.18
CA GLU A 113 -22.73 -16.07 -10.73
C GLU A 113 -21.40 -16.34 -10.03
N ALA A 114 -21.46 -16.84 -8.80
CA ALA A 114 -20.29 -17.14 -7.99
C ALA A 114 -20.49 -18.44 -7.20
N PHE A 115 -19.40 -18.99 -6.67
CA PHE A 115 -19.47 -19.97 -5.60
C PHE A 115 -19.11 -19.30 -4.27
N ALA A 116 -19.89 -19.59 -3.24
CA ALA A 116 -19.66 -19.18 -1.87
C ALA A 116 -19.05 -20.33 -1.06
N LEU A 117 -18.01 -20.02 -0.31
CA LEU A 117 -17.46 -20.88 0.75
C LEU A 117 -17.66 -20.16 2.09
N ARG A 118 -18.46 -20.73 2.98
CA ARG A 118 -18.76 -20.11 4.27
C ARG A 118 -17.56 -20.16 5.19
N ALA A 119 -17.50 -19.21 6.12
CA ALA A 119 -16.44 -19.14 7.13
C ALA A 119 -16.31 -20.44 7.93
N GLU A 120 -17.43 -21.01 8.37
CA GLU A 120 -17.48 -22.24 9.16
C GLU A 120 -16.89 -23.44 8.39
N ASP A 121 -17.27 -23.58 7.12
CA ASP A 121 -16.79 -24.64 6.23
C ASP A 121 -15.29 -24.48 5.95
N LEU A 122 -14.85 -23.27 5.64
CA LEU A 122 -13.43 -22.96 5.47
C LEU A 122 -12.63 -23.27 6.74
N LYS A 123 -13.16 -22.95 7.93
CA LYS A 123 -12.52 -23.27 9.21
C LYS A 123 -12.42 -24.77 9.42
N SER A 124 -13.48 -25.51 9.09
CA SER A 124 -13.48 -26.98 9.14
C SER A 124 -12.39 -27.57 8.26
N VAL A 125 -12.31 -27.14 6.99
CA VAL A 125 -11.25 -27.56 6.06
C VAL A 125 -9.87 -27.16 6.58
N ALA A 126 -9.69 -25.95 7.10
CA ALA A 126 -8.42 -25.49 7.66
C ALA A 126 -7.94 -26.32 8.87
N ASN A 127 -8.87 -26.81 9.68
CA ASN A 127 -8.56 -27.65 10.83
C ASN A 127 -8.23 -29.10 10.43
N GLN A 128 -8.91 -29.63 9.41
CA GLN A 128 -8.68 -30.98 8.91
C GLN A 128 -7.40 -31.09 8.08
N PHE A 129 -7.13 -30.12 7.23
CA PHE A 129 -6.04 -30.17 6.26
C PHE A 129 -4.85 -29.32 6.71
N ARG A 130 -3.90 -29.96 7.40
CA ARG A 130 -2.62 -29.34 7.81
C ARG A 130 -1.87 -28.66 6.65
N ARG A 131 -2.06 -29.13 5.42
CA ARG A 131 -1.42 -28.57 4.22
C ARG A 131 -1.88 -27.15 3.91
N LEU A 132 -3.08 -26.74 4.32
CA LEU A 132 -3.56 -25.36 4.18
C LEU A 132 -2.66 -24.38 4.95
N HIS A 133 -2.00 -24.85 6.03
CA HIS A 133 -1.02 -24.10 6.82
C HIS A 133 0.37 -24.04 6.21
N SER A 134 0.58 -24.60 5.01
CA SER A 134 1.90 -24.57 4.37
C SER A 134 2.31 -23.13 4.02
N ARG A 135 3.58 -22.79 4.30
CA ARG A 135 4.14 -21.47 3.95
C ARG A 135 3.95 -21.13 2.47
N LYS A 136 4.07 -22.12 1.58
CA LYS A 136 3.88 -21.94 0.14
C LYS A 136 2.46 -21.46 -0.20
N LEU A 137 1.44 -22.10 0.38
CA LEU A 137 0.06 -21.66 0.19
C LEU A 137 -0.20 -20.30 0.84
N GLN A 138 0.27 -20.07 2.07
CA GLN A 138 0.19 -18.76 2.75
C GLN A 138 0.78 -17.61 1.92
N HIS A 139 1.94 -17.81 1.30
CA HIS A 139 2.50 -16.80 0.40
C HIS A 139 1.67 -16.59 -0.86
N THR A 140 1.11 -17.67 -1.41
CA THR A 140 0.21 -17.61 -2.57
C THR A 140 -1.07 -16.82 -2.23
N PHE A 141 -1.67 -17.06 -1.06
CA PHE A 141 -2.80 -16.30 -0.54
C PHE A 141 -2.51 -14.80 -0.47
N ARG A 142 -1.35 -14.44 0.08
CA ARG A 142 -0.91 -13.03 0.16
C ARG A 142 -0.69 -12.40 -1.20
N LEU A 143 -0.21 -13.18 -2.18
CA LEU A 143 0.02 -12.69 -3.54
C LEU A 143 -1.28 -12.36 -4.26
N HIS A 144 -2.32 -13.18 -4.07
CA HIS A 144 -3.60 -13.01 -4.77
C HIS A 144 -4.58 -12.07 -4.04
N SER A 145 -4.41 -11.83 -2.74
CA SER A 145 -5.24 -10.87 -2.00
C SER A 145 -5.07 -9.43 -2.52
N HIS A 146 -6.19 -8.76 -2.76
CA HIS A 146 -6.21 -7.37 -3.19
C HIS A 146 -5.75 -6.42 -2.08
N HIS A 147 -6.06 -6.76 -0.83
CA HIS A 147 -5.61 -5.99 0.33
C HIS A 147 -4.08 -5.98 0.43
N TRP A 148 -3.43 -7.15 0.42
CA TRP A 148 -1.98 -7.26 0.49
C TRP A 148 -1.26 -6.60 -0.69
N ARG A 149 -1.81 -6.74 -1.91
CA ARG A 149 -1.27 -6.06 -3.10
C ARG A 149 -1.35 -4.53 -2.98
N SER A 150 -2.46 -4.00 -2.48
CA SER A 150 -2.66 -2.57 -2.25
C SER A 150 -1.67 -2.04 -1.20
N TRP A 151 -1.49 -2.77 -0.10
CA TRP A 151 -0.51 -2.43 0.94
C TRP A 151 0.92 -2.42 0.38
N ALA A 152 1.31 -3.46 -0.37
CA ALA A 152 2.64 -3.57 -0.96
C ALA A 152 2.92 -2.41 -1.93
N ALA A 153 1.96 -2.07 -2.79
CA ALA A 153 2.08 -0.92 -3.70
C ALA A 153 2.29 0.38 -2.92
N CYS A 154 1.47 0.66 -1.91
CA CYS A 154 1.61 1.86 -1.08
C CYS A 154 2.95 1.90 -0.32
N PHE A 155 3.43 0.74 0.15
CA PHE A 155 4.72 0.63 0.83
C PHE A 155 5.88 0.99 -0.11
N ILE A 156 5.88 0.42 -1.32
CA ILE A 156 6.89 0.70 -2.34
C ILE A 156 6.85 2.18 -2.74
N GLU A 157 5.65 2.74 -2.96
CA GLU A 157 5.48 4.16 -3.25
C GLU A 157 6.07 5.06 -2.16
N ALA A 158 5.79 4.75 -0.89
CA ALA A 158 6.30 5.52 0.24
C ALA A 158 7.83 5.45 0.33
N ALA A 159 8.42 4.28 0.09
CA ALA A 159 9.86 4.08 0.03
C ALA A 159 10.49 4.89 -1.12
N TRP A 160 9.90 4.82 -2.32
CA TRP A 160 10.34 5.60 -3.49
C TRP A 160 10.27 7.11 -3.25
N ARG A 161 9.14 7.61 -2.73
CA ARG A 161 8.99 9.04 -2.38
C ARG A 161 10.03 9.49 -1.34
N ARG A 162 10.44 8.61 -0.42
CA ARG A 162 11.51 8.90 0.56
C ARG A 162 12.87 8.92 -0.12
N TYR A 163 13.16 7.98 -1.00
CA TYR A 163 14.39 7.97 -1.78
C TYR A 163 14.52 9.23 -2.64
N LYS A 164 13.48 9.59 -3.40
CA LYS A 164 13.47 10.79 -4.26
C LYS A 164 13.73 12.07 -3.47
N ARG A 165 13.11 12.22 -2.28
CA ARG A 165 13.36 13.35 -1.36
C ARG A 165 14.81 13.39 -0.87
N ARG A 166 15.39 12.24 -0.51
CA ARG A 166 16.80 12.16 -0.11
C ARG A 166 17.75 12.51 -1.26
N LYS A 167 17.44 12.08 -2.49
CA LYS A 167 18.23 12.39 -3.68
C LYS A 167 18.22 13.89 -3.98
N MET A 168 17.04 14.53 -3.97
CA MET A 168 16.94 15.98 -4.15
C MET A 168 17.66 16.77 -3.06
N ALA A 169 17.55 16.36 -1.80
CA ALA A 169 18.24 17.03 -0.69
C ALA A 169 19.77 16.94 -0.80
N LYS A 170 20.29 15.79 -1.26
CA LYS A 170 21.73 15.63 -1.55
C LYS A 170 22.17 16.50 -2.72
N ASP A 171 21.41 16.50 -3.82
CA ASP A 171 21.69 17.31 -5.01
C ASP A 171 21.72 18.81 -4.68
N LEU A 172 20.75 19.29 -3.89
CA LEU A 172 20.73 20.67 -3.38
C LEU A 172 21.95 20.97 -2.50
N SER A 173 22.26 20.09 -1.54
CA SER A 173 23.44 20.26 -0.68
C SER A 173 24.74 20.30 -1.49
N THR A 174 24.91 19.46 -2.51
CA THR A 174 26.11 19.48 -3.37
C THR A 174 26.21 20.78 -4.17
N ARG A 175 25.08 21.31 -4.67
CA ARG A 175 25.06 22.57 -5.42
C ARG A 175 25.32 23.79 -4.53
N GLU A 176 24.79 23.78 -3.30
CA GLU A 176 25.10 24.80 -2.29
C GLU A 176 26.58 24.77 -1.89
N SER A 177 27.18 23.58 -1.70
CA SER A 177 28.61 23.45 -1.39
C SER A 177 29.52 23.94 -2.53
N PHE A 178 29.12 23.79 -3.80
CA PHE A 178 29.86 24.30 -4.95
C PHE A 178 29.79 25.83 -5.06
N ASN A 179 28.62 26.42 -4.80
CA ASN A 179 28.46 27.87 -4.84
C ASN A 179 29.28 28.58 -3.75
N SER A 180 29.36 28.03 -2.53
CA SER A 180 30.18 28.63 -1.46
C SER A 180 31.69 28.64 -1.75
N GLN A 181 32.20 27.73 -2.59
CA GLN A 181 33.62 27.70 -2.99
C GLN A 181 33.95 28.73 -4.08
N THR A 182 32.94 29.22 -4.82
CA THR A 182 33.15 30.18 -5.90
C THR A 182 33.21 31.62 -5.35
N ASP A 183 32.54 31.88 -4.22
CA ASP A 183 32.53 33.17 -3.53
C ASP A 183 33.81 33.43 -2.71
N GLU A 184 34.58 32.40 -2.31
CA GLU A 184 35.89 32.57 -1.65
C GLU A 184 37.03 32.84 -2.64
N GLN A 185 36.95 32.35 -3.88
CA GLN A 185 38.00 32.56 -4.90
C GLN A 185 37.95 33.94 -5.58
N THR A 186 36.86 34.69 -5.46
CA THR A 186 36.76 36.06 -6.01
C THR A 186 37.25 37.15 -5.04
N ALA A 187 37.69 36.78 -3.83
CA ALA A 187 38.16 37.72 -2.81
C ALA A 187 39.70 37.83 -2.68
N GLU A 188 40.48 37.00 -3.38
CA GLU A 188 41.94 36.88 -3.19
C GLU A 188 42.82 37.50 -4.30
N GLU A 189 42.28 38.37 -5.18
CA GLU A 189 43.10 39.05 -6.20
C GLU A 189 42.96 40.58 -6.15
N THR A 190 43.30 41.23 -5.03
CA THR A 190 43.77 42.64 -5.02
C THR A 190 44.48 42.98 -3.71
N VAL A 191 45.79 42.71 -3.59
CA VAL A 191 46.67 43.39 -2.61
C VAL A 191 48.07 43.57 -3.22
N LEU A 192 48.74 44.65 -2.81
CA LEU A 192 50.04 45.23 -3.20
C LEU A 192 49.85 46.35 -4.24
N VAL A 193 50.01 47.64 -3.92
CA VAL A 193 51.12 48.29 -3.20
C VAL A 193 50.63 49.57 -2.48
N GLU A 194 51.09 49.80 -1.24
CA GLU A 194 51.00 51.08 -0.50
C GLU A 194 52.18 52.00 -0.88
N ASP A 195 51.94 53.29 -1.18
CA ASP A 195 52.52 54.40 -0.39
C ASP A 195 52.13 55.82 -0.89
N GLU A 196 51.66 56.59 0.09
CA GLU A 196 51.65 58.04 0.40
C GLU A 196 51.82 59.22 -0.62
N VAL A 197 50.84 60.15 -0.48
CA VAL A 197 50.91 61.64 -0.37
C VAL A 197 51.11 62.52 -1.63
N ASN A 198 50.05 63.21 -2.13
CA ASN A 198 49.67 64.61 -1.84
C ASN A 198 48.76 65.28 -2.93
N THR A 199 47.75 66.04 -2.47
CA THR A 199 47.06 67.25 -3.06
C THR A 199 46.73 67.31 -4.56
N TYR A 200 45.44 67.32 -4.96
CA TYR A 200 44.62 68.48 -5.44
C TYR A 200 43.17 68.07 -5.85
N SER A 201 42.26 69.04 -5.71
CA SER A 201 40.81 69.06 -5.96
C SER A 201 40.33 68.60 -7.36
N MET A 202 39.21 67.84 -7.47
CA MET A 202 37.90 68.30 -7.98
C MET A 202 36.83 67.17 -8.04
N SER A 203 35.56 67.58 -7.96
CA SER A 203 34.29 66.86 -7.89
C SER A 203 33.96 65.81 -8.98
N THR A 204 33.14 64.79 -8.67
CA THR A 204 31.70 64.65 -9.03
C THR A 204 31.17 63.19 -8.94
N SER A 205 29.96 63.02 -8.40
CA SER A 205 28.93 61.94 -8.56
C SER A 205 29.20 60.47 -8.20
N GLN A 206 28.37 59.96 -7.28
CA GLN A 206 28.12 58.54 -6.97
C GLN A 206 27.43 57.79 -8.14
N PRO A 207 27.37 56.43 -8.11
CA PRO A 207 26.31 55.77 -7.32
C PRO A 207 26.85 54.64 -6.42
N LYS A 208 26.52 54.71 -5.13
CA LYS A 208 26.69 53.63 -4.16
C LYS A 208 25.65 52.53 -4.42
N GLN A 209 26.07 51.40 -4.95
CA GLN A 209 25.28 50.16 -4.87
C GLN A 209 25.51 49.55 -3.48
N ASN A 210 24.69 49.95 -2.50
CA ASN A 210 24.69 49.28 -1.21
C ASN A 210 23.98 47.92 -1.36
N LEU A 211 24.79 46.87 -1.41
CA LEU A 211 24.41 45.48 -1.18
C LEU A 211 23.71 45.38 0.18
N GLY A 212 22.42 45.06 0.18
CA GLY A 212 21.67 44.92 1.42
C GLY A 212 20.34 44.23 1.22
N ALA A 213 20.29 43.07 0.55
CA ALA A 213 19.04 42.35 0.35
C ALA A 213 19.19 40.83 0.11
N THR A 214 19.99 40.08 0.89
CA THR A 214 20.03 38.60 0.71
C THR A 214 20.23 37.79 2.00
N ILE A 215 19.79 38.26 3.17
CA ILE A 215 19.90 37.45 4.40
C ILE A 215 18.54 37.24 5.07
N LEU A 216 17.52 36.72 4.37
CA LEU A 216 16.27 36.28 5.02
C LEU A 216 15.53 35.11 4.31
N SER A 217 16.23 34.10 3.78
CA SER A 217 15.55 32.90 3.22
C SER A 217 15.72 31.60 4.02
N SER A 218 16.47 31.58 5.13
CA SER A 218 16.76 30.32 5.85
C SER A 218 15.82 29.98 7.01
N LYS A 219 14.94 30.89 7.45
CA LYS A 219 14.11 30.68 8.66
C LYS A 219 12.62 30.38 8.41
N PHE A 220 12.10 30.56 7.19
CA PHE A 220 10.68 30.32 6.91
C PHE A 220 10.31 28.86 6.56
N ALA A 221 11.31 28.00 6.33
CA ALA A 221 11.07 26.57 6.04
C ALA A 221 10.78 25.72 7.31
N ALA A 222 10.90 26.31 8.51
CA ALA A 222 10.79 25.57 9.77
C ALA A 222 9.36 25.47 10.34
N THR A 223 8.39 26.26 9.87
CA THR A 223 7.08 26.39 10.54
C THR A 223 5.90 25.68 9.87
N THR A 224 6.06 25.03 8.71
CA THR A 224 4.94 24.28 8.07
C THR A 224 4.91 22.77 8.39
N ARG A 225 5.71 22.30 9.36
CA ARG A 225 5.73 20.86 9.77
C ARG A 225 4.61 20.45 10.74
N LYS A 226 3.60 21.27 10.97
CA LYS A 226 2.40 20.90 11.76
C LYS A 226 1.18 20.87 10.84
N GLY A 227 0.88 19.72 10.26
CA GLY A 227 -0.36 19.56 9.49
C GLY A 227 -0.48 18.30 8.64
N ALA A 228 0.61 17.60 8.32
CA ALA A 228 0.51 16.26 7.74
C ALA A 228 0.47 15.24 8.88
N GLN A 229 -0.73 14.88 9.34
CA GLN A 229 -0.91 13.64 10.09
C GLN A 229 -0.14 12.54 9.34
N LYS A 230 0.79 11.88 10.03
CA LYS A 230 1.51 10.72 9.51
C LYS A 230 0.46 9.64 9.29
N ILE A 231 -0.11 9.58 8.10
CA ILE A 231 -1.00 8.48 7.79
C ILE A 231 -0.10 7.28 7.47
N LYS A 232 0.16 6.51 8.52
CA LYS A 232 0.74 5.17 8.41
C LYS A 232 -0.39 4.31 7.84
N LEU A 233 -0.17 3.69 6.68
CA LEU A 233 -0.90 2.46 6.38
C LEU A 233 -0.66 1.54 7.57
N GLN A 234 -1.73 1.09 8.21
CA GLN A 234 -1.60 0.00 9.15
C GLN A 234 -1.14 -1.21 8.35
N LYS A 235 -0.08 -1.85 8.84
CA LYS A 235 0.30 -3.16 8.34
C LYS A 235 -0.93 -4.05 8.60
N PRO A 236 -1.43 -4.80 7.60
CA PRO A 236 -2.48 -5.77 7.84
C PRO A 236 -2.02 -6.66 9.00
N GLU A 237 -2.93 -7.00 9.93
CA GLU A 237 -2.57 -7.87 11.05
C GLU A 237 -1.92 -9.13 10.50
N GLU A 238 -0.66 -9.33 10.86
CA GLU A 238 0.01 -10.58 10.57
C GLU A 238 -0.52 -11.61 11.56
N PRO A 239 -0.92 -12.80 11.11
CA PRO A 239 -1.05 -13.93 12.01
C PRO A 239 0.26 -14.05 12.78
N ASP A 240 0.19 -14.15 14.10
CA ASP A 240 1.37 -14.35 14.93
C ASP A 240 1.90 -15.77 14.70
N PHE A 241 3.02 -15.85 13.98
CA PHE A 241 3.69 -17.11 13.64
C PHE A 241 4.81 -17.47 14.62
N SER A 242 4.89 -16.81 15.77
CA SER A 242 5.89 -17.11 16.80
C SER A 242 5.52 -18.24 17.75
N ALA A 243 4.29 -18.76 17.67
CA ALA A 243 3.88 -19.92 18.45
C ALA A 243 4.34 -21.22 17.76
N ASP A 244 5.59 -21.61 18.01
CA ASP A 244 5.91 -23.04 18.08
C ASP A 244 5.09 -23.64 19.24
N PRO A 245 4.29 -24.70 19.03
CA PRO A 245 3.53 -25.35 20.11
C PRO A 245 4.43 -26.30 20.93
N TYR A 246 5.65 -25.88 21.24
CA TYR A 246 6.59 -26.63 22.06
C TYR A 246 7.14 -25.74 23.18
N ASP A 247 6.36 -25.63 24.26
CA ASP A 247 6.72 -26.28 25.54
C ASP A 247 5.50 -27.07 26.03
#